data_AF-A0A2S1XNS6-F1
#
_entry.id   AF-A0A2S1XNS6-F1
#
_cell.length_a   1.000
_cell.length_b   1.000
_cell.length_c   1.000
_cell.angle_alpha   90.00
_cell.angle_beta   90.00
_cell.angle_gamma   90.00
#
_symmetry.space_group_name_H-M   'P 1'
#
loop_
_entity.id
_entity.type
_entity.pdbx_description
1 polymer ?
#
loop_
_entity_poly.entity_id
_entity_poly.type
_entity_poly.pdbx_seq_one_letter_code
_entity_poly.pdbx_strand_id
1 'polypeptide(L)'
;MTGPAPASSPGFGHGFALALGALALAVWAVVTGVALNQAALNEEDGGTVLAVFPPGTPTAEAFTAVVRAGGQPVRQTWIPFAWVARSDGDGFVGRLKEEGAVTAYGELSVGPALGGCAVVSLDDKRPVGFQFK
;
A
#
# COMPACT_ATOMS: atom_id res chain seq x y z
N MET A 1 -15.18 -63.58 -13.94
CA MET A 1 -14.75 -63.01 -12.64
C MET A 1 -14.62 -61.50 -12.83
N THR A 2 -15.63 -60.73 -12.43
CA THR A 2 -15.61 -59.26 -12.48
C THR A 2 -15.17 -58.74 -11.11
N GLY A 3 -13.98 -58.14 -11.03
CA GLY A 3 -13.47 -57.53 -9.80
C GLY A 3 -14.25 -56.27 -9.43
N PRO A 4 -14.43 -55.96 -8.14
CA PRO A 4 -15.14 -54.75 -7.73
C PRO A 4 -14.36 -53.49 -8.12
N ALA A 5 -15.07 -52.47 -8.60
CA ALA A 5 -14.50 -51.18 -8.96
C ALA A 5 -13.96 -50.45 -7.70
N PRO A 6 -12.87 -49.67 -7.81
CA PRO A 6 -12.34 -48.91 -6.69
C PRO A 6 -13.33 -47.81 -6.28
N ALA A 7 -13.70 -47.77 -5.00
CA ALA A 7 -14.50 -46.70 -4.44
C ALA A 7 -13.66 -45.42 -4.31
N SER A 8 -13.93 -44.44 -5.16
CA SER A 8 -13.39 -43.08 -5.02
C SER A 8 -13.90 -42.46 -3.71
N SER A 9 -12.99 -42.07 -2.82
CA SER A 9 -13.34 -41.45 -1.54
C SER A 9 -13.94 -40.04 -1.76
N PRO A 10 -15.19 -39.77 -1.33
CA PRO A 10 -15.84 -38.51 -1.61
C PRO A 10 -15.46 -37.41 -0.60
N GLY A 11 -15.06 -36.24 -1.12
CA GLY A 11 -15.47 -34.91 -0.64
C GLY A 11 -14.82 -34.30 0.62
N PHE A 12 -14.32 -35.07 1.60
CA PHE A 12 -13.97 -34.50 2.91
C PHE A 12 -12.69 -33.64 2.91
N GLY A 13 -11.69 -33.99 2.10
CA GLY A 13 -10.40 -33.28 2.07
C GLY A 13 -10.47 -31.89 1.43
N HIS A 14 -11.29 -31.70 0.40
CA HIS A 14 -11.34 -30.44 -0.34
C HIS A 14 -12.05 -29.34 0.46
N GLY A 15 -13.15 -29.66 1.15
CA GLY A 15 -13.86 -28.68 1.98
C GLY A 15 -13.02 -28.19 3.15
N PHE A 16 -12.34 -29.11 3.85
CA PHE A 16 -11.43 -28.76 4.94
C PHE A 16 -10.22 -27.95 4.47
N ALA A 17 -9.61 -28.34 3.34
CA ALA A 17 -8.49 -27.59 2.76
C ALA A 17 -8.89 -26.17 2.34
N LEU A 18 -10.06 -26.00 1.73
CA LEU A 18 -10.59 -24.68 1.37
C LEU A 18 -10.89 -23.83 2.62
N ALA A 19 -11.47 -24.42 3.67
CA ALA A 19 -11.74 -23.71 4.91
C ALA A 19 -10.45 -23.24 5.60
N LEU A 20 -9.43 -24.10 5.68
CA LEU A 20 -8.13 -23.75 6.25
C LEU A 20 -7.42 -22.69 5.40
N GLY A 21 -7.46 -22.82 4.07
CA GLY A 21 -6.90 -21.85 3.15
C GLY A 21 -7.58 -20.48 3.26
N ALA A 22 -8.91 -20.45 3.31
CA ALA A 22 -9.68 -19.23 3.50
C ALA A 22 -9.39 -18.57 4.85
N LEU A 23 -9.29 -19.36 5.93
CA LEU A 23 -8.91 -18.86 7.24
C LEU A 23 -7.50 -18.27 7.25
N ALA A 24 -6.53 -18.97 6.65
CA ALA A 24 -5.17 -18.48 6.54
C ALA A 24 -5.10 -17.16 5.75
N LEU A 25 -5.81 -17.08 4.62
CA LEU A 25 -5.93 -15.85 3.83
C LEU A 25 -6.60 -14.72 4.62
N ALA A 26 -7.66 -15.01 5.37
CA ALA A 26 -8.34 -14.02 6.20
C ALA A 26 -7.42 -13.48 7.30
N VAL A 27 -6.74 -14.36 8.04
CA VAL A 27 -5.77 -13.96 9.08
C VAL A 27 -4.63 -13.14 8.46
N TRP A 28 -4.07 -13.60 7.34
CA TRP A 28 -3.03 -12.88 6.63
C TRP A 28 -3.49 -11.48 6.17
N ALA A 29 -4.70 -11.38 5.61
CA ALA A 29 -5.27 -10.11 5.17
C ALA A 29 -5.51 -9.15 6.35
N VAL A 30 -6.00 -9.66 7.49
CA VAL A 30 -6.20 -8.86 8.70
C VAL A 30 -4.87 -8.33 9.22
N VAL A 31 -3.86 -9.20 9.40
CA VAL A 31 -2.54 -8.79 9.89
C VAL A 31 -1.91 -7.76 8.95
N THR A 32 -1.98 -8.01 7.64
CA THR A 32 -1.45 -7.09 6.62
C THR A 32 -2.21 -5.75 6.63
N GLY A 33 -3.54 -5.78 6.72
CA GLY A 33 -4.36 -4.57 6.79
C GLY A 33 -4.05 -3.73 8.02
N VAL A 34 -3.85 -4.35 9.18
CA VAL A 34 -3.42 -3.64 10.40
C VAL A 34 -2.03 -3.03 10.23
N ALA A 35 -1.07 -3.78 9.68
CA ALA A 35 0.28 -3.27 9.43
C ALA A 35 0.27 -2.07 8.47
N LEU A 36 -0.52 -2.12 7.40
CA LEU A 36 -0.71 -1.01 6.48
C LEU A 36 -1.34 0.20 7.18
N ASN A 37 -2.40 -0.01 7.96
CA ASN A 37 -3.04 1.08 8.69
C ASN A 37 -2.07 1.78 9.67
N GLN A 38 -1.18 1.04 10.31
CA GLN A 38 -0.15 1.60 11.18
C GLN A 38 0.98 2.33 10.44
N ALA A 39 1.19 2.01 9.16
CA ALA A 39 2.20 2.65 8.31
C ALA A 39 1.67 3.89 7.58
N ALA A 40 0.36 4.14 7.61
CA ALA A 40 -0.24 5.34 7.04
C ALA A 40 0.27 6.58 7.77
N LEU A 41 0.61 7.63 7.04
CA LEU A 41 1.01 8.91 7.65
C LEU A 41 -0.20 9.60 8.28
N ASN A 42 0.10 10.38 9.31
CA ASN A 42 -0.86 11.27 9.93
C ASN A 42 -1.17 12.43 8.97
N GLU A 43 -2.31 13.06 9.18
CA GLU A 43 -2.82 14.09 8.29
C GLU A 43 -1.97 15.37 8.32
N GLU A 44 -1.27 15.59 9.43
CA GLU A 44 -0.35 16.69 9.68
C GLU A 44 0.99 16.53 8.96
N ASP A 45 1.31 15.33 8.48
CA ASP A 45 2.59 15.05 7.86
C ASP A 45 2.70 15.69 6.45
N GLY A 46 3.94 16.01 6.07
CA GLY A 46 4.31 16.59 4.77
C GLY A 46 5.53 15.91 4.16
N GLY A 47 6.06 16.47 3.08
CA GLY A 47 7.21 15.92 2.35
C GLY A 47 6.82 14.99 1.21
N THR A 48 7.72 14.05 0.87
CA THR A 48 7.50 13.08 -0.22
C THR A 48 6.70 11.88 0.26
N VAL A 49 5.52 11.70 -0.32
CA VAL A 49 4.57 10.65 0.07
C VAL A 49 4.10 9.86 -1.15
N LEU A 50 3.71 8.62 -0.89
CA LEU A 50 2.94 7.79 -1.82
C LEU A 50 1.46 7.94 -1.51
N ALA A 51 0.74 8.70 -2.33
CA ALA A 51 -0.71 8.85 -2.25
C ALA A 51 -1.41 7.68 -2.94
N VAL A 52 -2.38 7.06 -2.25
CA VAL A 52 -3.18 5.95 -2.77
C VAL A 52 -4.63 6.40 -2.91
N PHE A 53 -5.15 6.29 -4.13
CA PHE A 53 -6.52 6.62 -4.49
C PHE A 53 -7.40 5.37 -4.58
N PRO A 54 -8.74 5.52 -4.62
CA PRO A 54 -9.64 4.41 -4.80
C PRO A 54 -9.28 3.57 -6.04
N PRO A 55 -9.42 2.23 -5.97
CA PRO A 55 -9.17 1.38 -7.12
C PRO A 55 -10.14 1.75 -8.26
N GLY A 56 -9.58 1.98 -9.45
CA GLY A 56 -10.35 2.42 -10.63
C GLY A 56 -10.29 3.92 -10.89
N THR A 57 -9.72 4.74 -10.00
CA THR A 57 -9.46 6.17 -10.27
C THR A 57 -8.56 6.32 -11.49
N PRO A 58 -8.97 7.05 -12.54
CA PRO A 58 -8.14 7.36 -13.68
C PRO A 58 -6.88 8.11 -13.28
N THR A 59 -5.77 7.79 -13.92
CA THR A 59 -4.45 8.38 -13.64
C THR A 59 -4.46 9.91 -13.72
N ALA A 60 -5.18 10.48 -14.69
CA ALA A 60 -5.31 11.93 -14.84
C ALA A 60 -6.09 12.58 -13.67
N GLU A 61 -7.08 11.89 -13.10
CA GLU A 61 -7.82 12.38 -11.94
C GLU A 61 -6.94 12.36 -10.69
N ALA A 62 -6.20 11.27 -10.47
CA ALA A 62 -5.23 11.16 -9.38
C ALA A 62 -4.14 12.25 -9.47
N PHE A 63 -3.59 12.48 -10.66
CA PHE A 63 -2.64 13.57 -10.91
C PHE A 63 -3.26 14.93 -10.56
N THR A 64 -4.49 15.19 -11.01
CA THR A 64 -5.17 16.45 -10.78
C THR A 64 -5.47 16.67 -9.30
N ALA A 65 -5.86 15.62 -8.57
CA ALA A 65 -6.08 15.65 -7.13
C ALA A 65 -4.80 16.01 -6.36
N VAL A 66 -3.65 15.43 -6.74
CA VAL A 66 -2.35 15.78 -6.16
C VAL A 66 -2.04 17.27 -6.34
N VAL A 67 -2.26 17.80 -7.55
CA VAL A 67 -2.02 19.22 -7.84
C VAL A 67 -2.97 20.11 -7.05
N ARG A 68 -4.26 19.74 -6.94
CA ARG A 68 -5.26 20.53 -6.18
C ARG A 68 -4.96 20.56 -4.68
N ALA A 69 -4.42 19.46 -4.12
CA ALA A 69 -3.92 19.39 -2.75
C ALA A 69 -2.66 20.26 -2.49
N GLY A 70 -2.13 20.93 -3.51
CA GLY A 70 -0.92 21.75 -3.42
C GLY A 70 0.37 20.93 -3.44
N GLY A 71 0.31 19.72 -3.99
CA GLY A 71 1.45 18.83 -4.17
C GLY A 71 2.06 18.90 -5.57
N GLN A 72 3.33 18.57 -5.66
CA GLN A 72 4.05 18.35 -6.91
C GLN A 72 4.00 16.85 -7.26
N PRO A 73 3.31 16.45 -8.34
CA PRO A 73 3.32 15.06 -8.81
C PRO A 73 4.70 14.70 -9.34
N VAL A 74 5.41 13.82 -8.63
CA VAL A 74 6.80 13.44 -8.97
C VAL A 74 6.82 12.30 -10.00
N ARG A 75 6.08 11.21 -9.72
CA ARG A 75 6.01 10.06 -10.63
C ARG A 75 4.76 9.22 -10.38
N GLN A 76 4.29 8.57 -11.44
CA GLN A 76 3.35 7.46 -11.33
C GLN A 76 4.07 6.21 -10.83
N THR A 77 3.39 5.39 -10.05
CA THR A 77 3.88 4.04 -9.74
C THR A 77 3.39 3.02 -10.77
N TRP A 78 3.82 1.76 -10.65
CA TRP A 78 3.27 0.67 -11.46
C TRP A 78 1.80 0.36 -11.09
N ILE A 79 1.31 0.88 -9.96
CA ILE A 79 -0.08 0.79 -9.54
C ILE A 79 -0.82 2.02 -10.11
N PRO A 80 -1.86 1.84 -10.95
CA PRO A 80 -2.46 2.95 -11.71
C PRO A 80 -3.17 4.00 -10.84
N PHE A 81 -3.60 3.61 -9.63
CA PHE A 81 -4.27 4.45 -8.64
C PHE A 81 -3.33 4.90 -7.51
N ALA A 82 -2.01 4.78 -7.67
CA ALA A 82 -1.05 5.27 -6.68
C ALA A 82 0.02 6.18 -7.30
N TRP A 83 0.26 7.31 -6.66
CA TRP A 83 1.11 8.39 -7.16
C TRP A 83 2.09 8.88 -6.11
N VAL A 84 3.33 9.14 -6.52
CA VAL A 84 4.32 9.76 -5.62
C VAL A 84 4.25 11.27 -5.78
N ALA A 85 3.99 11.96 -4.68
CA ALA A 85 3.83 13.41 -4.63
C ALA A 85 4.75 14.00 -3.56
N ARG A 86 5.21 15.23 -3.78
CA ARG A 86 5.99 16.00 -2.79
C ARG A 86 5.28 17.32 -2.49
N SER A 87 5.24 17.71 -1.22
CA SER A 87 4.85 19.06 -0.83
C SER A 87 5.74 19.55 0.32
N ASP A 88 6.14 20.81 0.28
CA ASP A 88 7.02 21.41 1.29
C ASP A 88 6.26 21.86 2.55
N GLY A 89 4.92 21.94 2.47
CA GLY A 89 4.05 22.39 3.55
C GLY A 89 3.50 21.25 4.39
N ASP A 90 3.41 21.48 5.70
CA ASP A 90 2.78 20.56 6.64
C ASP A 90 1.27 20.40 6.31
N GLY A 91 0.65 19.32 6.80
CA GLY A 91 -0.75 19.01 6.55
C GLY A 91 -1.05 18.54 5.11
N PHE A 92 -0.04 18.11 4.36
CA PHE A 92 -0.23 17.71 2.96
C PHE A 92 -1.08 16.44 2.85
N VAL A 93 -0.87 15.48 3.74
CA VAL A 93 -1.64 14.22 3.76
C VAL A 93 -3.12 14.48 4.01
N GLY A 94 -3.47 15.40 4.92
CA GLY A 94 -4.85 15.81 5.15
C GLY A 94 -5.53 16.38 3.89
N ARG A 95 -4.88 17.33 3.22
CA ARG A 95 -5.40 17.91 1.96
C ARG A 95 -5.54 16.85 0.85
N LEU A 96 -4.61 15.90 0.78
CA LEU A 96 -4.69 14.78 -0.15
C LEU A 96 -5.93 13.91 0.10
N LYS A 97 -6.25 13.62 1.36
CA LYS A 97 -7.45 12.87 1.72
C LYS A 97 -8.74 13.63 1.38
N GLU A 98 -8.75 14.94 1.60
CA GLU A 98 -9.88 15.82 1.19
C GLU A 98 -10.12 15.78 -0.32
N GLU A 99 -9.04 15.68 -1.12
CA GLU A 99 -9.10 15.52 -2.58
C GLU A 99 -9.41 14.09 -3.04
N GLY A 100 -9.69 13.17 -2.12
CA GLY A 100 -10.15 11.81 -2.41
C GLY A 100 -9.07 10.74 -2.35
N ALA A 101 -7.87 11.03 -1.83
CA ALA A 101 -6.93 9.97 -1.48
C ALA A 101 -7.48 9.14 -0.30
N VAL A 102 -7.39 7.82 -0.39
CA VAL A 102 -7.79 6.92 0.70
C VAL A 102 -6.79 7.00 1.84
N THR A 103 -5.50 7.07 1.49
CA THR A 103 -4.40 7.08 2.44
C THR A 103 -3.12 7.58 1.76
N ALA A 104 -2.15 7.98 2.56
CA ALA A 104 -0.80 8.29 2.12
C ALA A 104 0.20 7.52 2.98
N TYR A 105 1.25 7.02 2.32
CA TYR A 105 2.37 6.34 2.96
C TYR A 105 3.65 7.13 2.74
N GLY A 106 4.69 6.82 3.50
CA GLY A 106 6.01 7.38 3.25
C GLY A 106 6.44 6.97 1.84
N GLU A 107 7.47 7.61 1.30
CA GLU A 107 8.07 7.10 0.06
C GLU A 107 8.70 5.73 0.35
N LEU A 108 7.90 4.67 0.20
CA LEU A 108 8.42 3.33 0.10
C LEU A 108 9.00 3.20 -1.31
N SER A 109 10.18 2.62 -1.41
CA SER A 109 10.76 2.20 -2.68
C SER A 109 9.97 1.02 -3.28
N VAL A 110 8.66 1.17 -3.50
CA VAL A 110 7.74 0.16 -4.09
C VAL A 110 7.93 -0.03 -5.60
N GLY A 111 9.08 0.39 -6.16
CA GLY A 111 9.52 -0.08 -7.48
C GLY A 111 10.08 -1.50 -7.40
N PRO A 112 10.27 -2.21 -8.52
CA PRO A 112 10.98 -3.48 -8.53
C PRO A 112 12.45 -3.27 -8.14
N ALA A 113 12.73 -3.11 -6.85
CA ALA A 113 14.06 -3.21 -6.27
C ALA A 113 14.41 -4.69 -6.03
N LEU A 114 14.15 -5.55 -7.02
CA LEU A 114 14.59 -6.95 -7.04
C LEU A 114 16.08 -7.07 -7.44
N GLY A 115 16.74 -5.96 -7.79
CA GLY A 115 18.18 -5.87 -8.02
C GLY A 115 18.79 -4.81 -7.11
N GLY A 116 19.74 -5.22 -6.27
CA GLY A 116 20.40 -4.36 -5.29
C GLY A 116 21.16 -3.21 -5.95
N CYS A 117 20.57 -2.02 -5.89
CA CYS A 117 21.24 -0.72 -5.85
C CYS A 117 20.19 0.23 -5.26
N ALA A 118 20.16 0.32 -3.92
CA ALA A 118 19.20 1.15 -3.20
C ALA A 118 19.39 2.62 -3.57
N VAL A 119 18.50 3.15 -4.41
CA VAL A 119 18.22 4.60 -4.43
C VAL A 119 17.39 4.88 -3.18
N VAL A 120 18.08 5.25 -2.11
CA VAL A 120 17.45 5.85 -0.93
C VAL A 120 17.02 7.26 -1.33
N SER A 121 15.72 7.49 -1.43
CA SER A 121 15.17 8.85 -1.45
C SER A 121 15.41 9.47 -0.08
N LEU A 122 16.42 10.32 0.02
CA LEU A 122 16.71 11.14 1.21
C LEU A 122 15.69 12.28 1.30
N ASP A 123 14.42 11.95 1.56
CA ASP A 123 13.44 12.93 2.05
C ASP A 123 13.19 12.63 3.53
N ASP A 124 14.27 12.74 4.31
CA ASP A 124 14.28 12.46 5.74
C ASP A 124 14.13 13.80 6.47
N LYS A 125 12.88 14.22 6.76
CA LYS A 125 12.65 15.19 7.86
C LYS A 125 12.82 14.43 9.20
N ARG A 126 14.04 13.99 9.49
CA ARG A 126 14.40 13.51 10.83
C ARG A 126 14.55 14.73 11.75
N PRO A 127 13.90 14.77 12.94
CA PRO A 127 14.23 15.76 13.94
C PRO A 127 15.69 15.53 14.40
N VAL A 128 16.57 16.47 14.07
CA VAL A 128 17.94 16.53 14.59
C VAL A 128 17.90 16.82 16.09
N GLY A 129 17.84 15.77 16.90
CA GLY A 129 17.70 15.94 18.34
C GLY A 129 17.83 14.67 19.17
N PHE A 130 18.89 13.89 18.97
CA PHE A 130 19.34 12.96 20.01
C PHE A 130 20.76 13.34 20.44
N GLN A 131 20.83 14.10 21.53
CA GLN A 131 22.06 14.44 22.25
C GLN A 131 22.61 13.16 22.89
N PHE A 132 23.87 12.84 22.61
CA PHE A 132 24.62 11.88 23.40
C PHE A 132 24.92 12.50 24.76
N LYS A 133 24.68 11.73 25.83
CA LYS A 133 25.28 11.97 27.14
C LYS A 133 25.97 10.70 27.60
#